data_AF-A0A833WIB2-F1
#
_entry.id   AF-A0A833WIB2-F1
#
_cell.length_a   1.000
_cell.length_b   1.000
_cell.length_c   1.000
_cell.angle_alpha   90.00
_cell.angle_beta   90.00
_cell.angle_gamma   90.00
#
_symmetry.space_group_name_H-M   'P 1'
#
loop_
_entity.id
_entity.type
_entity.pdbx_description
1 polymer ?
#
loop_
_entity_poly.entity_id
_entity_poly.type
_entity_poly.pdbx_seq_one_letter_code
_entity_poly.pdbx_strand_id
1 'polypeptide(L)'
;MAPSLSPDVLNTIVRHEEASIQTQSPPSSCGSDDERQEKLEFLGVADTALNDDNWGWLRDLLDRVHDAAVGSQAKVFFARLFKAQDAAEVDATLSEMESWRNSLGGDEERKLARALFLLGYDKNMSLGQ
;
A
#
# COMPACT_ATOMS: atom_id res chain seq x y z
N MET A 1 -34.91 48.86 -18.46
CA MET A 1 -34.27 47.79 -17.65
C MET A 1 -33.30 48.49 -16.73
N ALA A 2 -33.56 48.45 -15.43
CA ALA A 2 -32.71 49.08 -14.41
C ALA A 2 -32.44 48.03 -13.32
N PRO A 3 -31.17 47.77 -12.96
CA PRO A 3 -30.85 47.10 -11.71
C PRO A 3 -30.26 48.11 -10.73
N SER A 4 -30.83 48.13 -9.54
CA SER A 4 -30.33 48.78 -8.33
C SER A 4 -30.96 47.98 -7.16
N LEU A 5 -30.35 47.67 -6.02
CA LEU A 5 -29.13 48.06 -5.33
C LEU A 5 -28.65 46.83 -4.52
N SER A 6 -27.34 46.66 -4.33
CA SER A 6 -26.78 45.74 -3.33
C SER A 6 -26.93 46.32 -1.92
N PRO A 7 -27.10 45.46 -0.90
CA PRO A 7 -26.47 45.72 0.39
C PRO A 7 -25.91 44.44 1.02
N ASP A 8 -24.62 44.21 0.83
CA ASP A 8 -23.81 43.73 1.93
C ASP A 8 -23.77 44.82 3.01
N VAL A 9 -23.46 44.43 4.25
CA VAL A 9 -23.39 45.26 5.47
C VAL A 9 -24.72 45.31 6.25
N LEU A 10 -24.96 44.28 7.06
CA LEU A 10 -24.94 44.43 8.52
C LEU A 10 -25.08 43.07 9.21
N ASN A 11 -23.91 42.48 9.45
CA ASN A 11 -23.67 41.46 10.44
C ASN A 11 -23.63 42.16 11.82
N THR A 12 -24.77 42.22 12.53
CA THR A 12 -24.86 42.64 13.93
C THR A 12 -25.99 41.83 14.58
N ILE A 13 -25.66 40.65 15.12
CA ILE A 13 -25.55 40.40 16.57
C ILE A 13 -26.93 40.18 17.25
N VAL A 14 -27.16 38.90 17.55
CA VAL A 14 -27.74 38.35 18.79
C VAL A 14 -29.27 38.35 18.97
N ARG A 15 -29.85 37.13 18.96
CA ARG A 15 -30.64 36.49 20.05
C ARG A 15 -31.12 35.10 19.56
N HIS A 16 -30.50 34.03 20.03
CA HIS A 16 -30.87 33.18 21.18
C HIS A 16 -31.96 32.13 20.86
N GLU A 17 -31.51 30.85 20.93
CA GLU A 17 -32.24 29.60 21.23
C GLU A 17 -33.37 29.23 20.24
N GLU A 18 -33.40 28.04 19.64
CA GLU A 18 -33.60 26.74 20.30
C GLU A 18 -33.02 25.57 19.48
N ALA A 19 -32.81 24.47 20.19
CA ALA A 19 -32.09 23.26 19.81
C ALA A 19 -32.52 22.59 18.48
N SER A 20 -31.54 22.31 17.63
CA SER A 20 -31.50 21.06 16.86
C SER A 20 -30.04 20.68 16.64
N ILE A 21 -29.60 19.70 17.41
CA ILE A 21 -28.27 19.12 17.35
C ILE A 21 -28.15 18.42 16.00
N GLN A 22 -27.68 19.13 14.98
CA GLN A 22 -27.21 18.51 13.76
C GLN A 22 -25.78 18.03 14.05
N THR A 23 -25.67 16.89 14.72
CA THR A 23 -24.44 16.08 14.72
C THR A 23 -24.09 15.82 13.27
N GLN A 24 -23.19 16.62 12.72
CA GLN A 24 -22.43 16.24 11.56
C GLN A 24 -21.63 15.02 11.98
N SER A 25 -22.13 13.85 11.60
CA SER A 25 -21.37 12.61 11.68
C SER A 25 -20.02 12.88 11.01
N PRO A 26 -18.88 12.58 11.67
CA PRO A 26 -17.61 12.60 10.97
C PRO A 26 -17.69 11.64 9.77
N PRO A 27 -17.01 11.93 8.66
CA PRO A 27 -16.89 10.95 7.60
C PRO A 27 -16.32 9.67 8.20
N SER A 28 -17.03 8.56 8.05
CA SER A 28 -16.56 7.21 8.38
C SER A 28 -15.33 6.90 7.52
N SER A 29 -14.16 7.35 7.97
CA SER A 29 -12.85 7.00 7.43
C SER A 29 -12.27 5.88 8.30
N CYS A 30 -12.93 4.73 8.29
CA CYS A 30 -12.55 3.56 9.11
C CYS A 30 -12.15 2.39 8.20
N GLY A 31 -11.14 2.60 7.35
CA GLY A 31 -10.66 1.56 6.44
C GLY A 31 -9.33 1.87 5.73
N SER A 32 -8.92 3.13 5.65
CA SER A 32 -7.62 3.49 5.03
C SER A 32 -6.43 3.39 5.99
N ASP A 33 -6.63 3.48 7.30
CA ASP A 33 -5.50 3.48 8.25
C ASP A 33 -4.99 2.06 8.52
N ASP A 34 -5.88 1.07 8.57
CA ASP A 34 -5.50 -0.33 8.77
C ASP A 34 -4.65 -0.88 7.62
N GLU A 35 -5.04 -0.64 6.36
CA GLU A 35 -4.27 -1.08 5.18
C GLU A 35 -2.89 -0.41 5.09
N ARG A 36 -2.81 0.87 5.47
CA ARG A 36 -1.54 1.61 5.51
C ARG A 36 -0.65 1.07 6.61
N GLN A 37 -1.22 0.79 7.78
CA GLN A 37 -0.49 0.25 8.92
C GLN A 37 0.06 -1.15 8.59
N GLU A 38 -0.75 -2.04 8.03
CA GLU A 38 -0.32 -3.36 7.59
C GLU A 38 0.84 -3.28 6.59
N LYS A 39 0.73 -2.37 5.60
CA LYS A 39 1.80 -2.15 4.63
C LYS A 39 3.11 -1.71 5.30
N LEU A 40 3.05 -0.80 6.27
CA LEU A 40 4.23 -0.34 7.00
C LEU A 40 4.88 -1.47 7.82
N GLU A 41 4.08 -2.36 8.39
CA GLU A 41 4.58 -3.54 9.10
C GLU A 41 5.33 -4.49 8.17
N PHE A 42 4.77 -4.78 6.99
CA PHE A 42 5.45 -5.60 5.99
C PHE A 42 6.74 -4.95 5.48
N LEU A 43 6.76 -3.63 5.30
CA LEU A 43 7.99 -2.90 4.94
C LEU A 43 9.07 -3.04 6.02
N GLY A 44 8.71 -2.89 7.29
CA GLY A 44 9.66 -3.07 8.41
C GLY A 44 10.22 -4.50 8.48
N VAL A 45 9.38 -5.50 8.23
CA VAL A 45 9.81 -6.90 8.11
C VAL A 45 10.77 -7.08 6.94
N ALA A 46 10.41 -6.56 5.76
CA ALA A 46 11.25 -6.65 4.57
C ALA A 46 12.63 -6.02 4.81
N ASP A 47 12.68 -4.81 5.35
CA ASP A 47 13.93 -4.10 5.61
C ASP A 47 14.80 -4.85 6.63
N THR A 48 14.19 -5.45 7.65
CA THR A 48 14.91 -6.26 8.64
C THR A 48 15.47 -7.52 7.99
N ALA A 49 14.67 -8.25 7.23
CA ALA A 49 15.10 -9.49 6.59
C ALA A 49 16.14 -9.25 5.48
N LEU A 50 15.96 -8.22 4.66
CA LEU A 50 16.88 -7.87 3.56
C LEU A 50 18.27 -7.45 4.03
N ASN A 51 18.44 -7.09 5.31
CA ASN A 51 19.75 -6.81 5.90
C ASN A 51 20.61 -8.08 6.07
N ASP A 52 20.01 -9.27 6.09
CA ASP A 52 20.75 -10.53 6.12
C ASP A 52 21.48 -10.77 4.78
N ASP A 53 22.71 -11.26 4.84
CA ASP A 53 23.57 -11.49 3.67
C ASP A 53 22.98 -12.52 2.69
N ASN A 54 22.13 -13.45 3.17
CA ASN A 54 21.42 -14.41 2.33
C ASN A 54 20.52 -13.73 1.29
N TRP A 55 20.11 -12.48 1.54
CA TRP A 55 19.25 -11.70 0.65
C TRP A 55 20.00 -10.59 -0.09
N GLY A 56 21.34 -10.57 -0.03
CA GLY A 56 22.15 -9.56 -0.73
C GLY A 56 21.84 -9.47 -2.23
N TRP A 57 21.61 -10.60 -2.89
CA TRP A 57 21.24 -10.65 -4.30
C TRP A 57 19.87 -9.98 -4.60
N LEU A 58 18.91 -10.06 -3.67
CA LEU A 58 17.60 -9.45 -3.82
C LEU A 58 17.67 -7.95 -3.54
N ARG A 59 18.51 -7.54 -2.58
CA ARG A 59 18.84 -6.15 -2.30
C ARG A 59 19.46 -5.48 -3.53
N ASP A 60 20.42 -6.14 -4.17
CA ASP A 60 21.05 -5.66 -5.41
C ASP A 60 20.06 -5.48 -6.56
N LEU A 61 19.00 -6.29 -6.62
CA LEU A 61 17.91 -6.13 -7.61
C LEU A 61 17.00 -4.96 -7.25
N LEU A 62 16.66 -4.79 -5.97
CA LEU A 62 15.87 -3.67 -5.47
C LEU A 62 16.57 -2.33 -5.73
N ASP A 63 17.88 -2.25 -5.50
CA ASP A 63 18.66 -1.03 -5.68
C ASP A 63 18.75 -0.55 -7.15
N ARG A 64 18.50 -1.46 -8.10
CA ARG A 64 18.43 -1.14 -9.55
C ARG A 64 17.08 -0.59 -9.98
N VAL A 65 16.05 -0.75 -9.15
CA VAL A 65 14.72 -0.22 -9.44
C VAL A 65 14.65 1.23 -8.95
N HIS A 66 14.50 2.16 -9.90
CA HIS A 66 14.45 3.59 -9.58
C HIS A 66 13.07 4.05 -9.09
N ASP A 67 12.00 3.33 -9.43
CA ASP A 67 10.65 3.65 -8.97
C ASP A 67 10.47 3.18 -7.51
N ALA A 68 10.34 4.14 -6.60
CA ALA A 68 10.14 3.87 -5.18
C ALA A 68 8.84 3.13 -4.86
N ALA A 69 7.78 3.32 -5.65
CA ALA A 69 6.52 2.60 -5.49
C ALA A 69 6.68 1.13 -5.89
N VAL A 70 7.39 0.85 -6.99
CA VAL A 70 7.74 -0.51 -7.41
C VAL A 70 8.62 -1.18 -6.37
N GLY A 71 9.66 -0.51 -5.88
CA GLY A 71 10.54 -1.03 -4.83
C GLY A 71 9.80 -1.31 -3.52
N SER A 72 8.89 -0.43 -3.10
CA SER A 72 8.06 -0.63 -1.91
C SER A 72 7.10 -1.81 -2.06
N GLN A 73 6.46 -1.93 -3.23
CA GLN A 73 5.55 -3.04 -3.51
C GLN A 73 6.29 -4.38 -3.54
N ALA A 74 7.48 -4.41 -4.13
CA ALA A 74 8.35 -5.57 -4.14
C ALA A 74 8.74 -6.02 -2.74
N LYS A 75 9.08 -5.08 -1.84
CA LYS A 75 9.36 -5.36 -0.43
C LYS A 75 8.15 -5.95 0.30
N VAL A 76 6.94 -5.44 0.05
CA VAL A 76 5.71 -6.00 0.61
C VAL A 76 5.50 -7.45 0.15
N PHE A 77 5.66 -7.72 -1.15
CA PHE A 77 5.56 -9.09 -1.67
C PHE A 77 6.62 -10.01 -1.05
N PHE A 78 7.86 -9.56 -0.96
CA PHE A 78 8.91 -10.30 -0.28
C PHE A 78 8.55 -10.61 1.17
N ALA A 79 8.08 -9.64 1.95
CA ALA A 79 7.72 -9.86 3.35
C ALA A 79 6.52 -10.80 3.52
N ARG A 80 5.52 -10.73 2.63
CA ARG A 80 4.41 -11.68 2.61
C ARG A 80 4.90 -13.09 2.33
N LEU A 81 5.70 -13.27 1.27
CA LEU A 81 6.33 -14.56 0.95
C LEU A 81 7.21 -15.05 2.10
N PHE A 82 8.00 -14.18 2.73
CA PHE A 82 8.89 -14.53 3.82
C PHE A 82 8.11 -15.01 5.06
N LYS A 83 7.02 -14.32 5.42
CA LYS A 83 6.18 -14.66 6.59
C LYS A 83 5.19 -15.78 6.33
N ALA A 84 4.88 -16.10 5.08
CA ALA A 84 3.86 -17.09 4.74
C ALA A 84 4.15 -18.44 5.42
N GLN A 85 3.14 -19.04 6.05
CA GLN A 85 3.26 -20.30 6.78
C GLN A 85 2.68 -21.50 6.03
N ASP A 86 1.84 -21.24 5.03
CA ASP A 86 1.23 -22.27 4.21
C ASP A 86 1.26 -21.93 2.72
N ALA A 87 0.96 -22.94 1.90
CA ALA A 87 0.92 -22.83 0.44
C ALA A 87 -0.17 -21.87 -0.06
N ALA A 88 -1.29 -21.75 0.66
CA ALA A 88 -2.40 -20.91 0.24
C ALA A 88 -2.05 -19.41 0.34
N GLU A 89 -1.34 -19.01 1.40
CA GLU A 89 -0.81 -17.64 1.55
C GLU A 89 0.21 -17.30 0.45
N VAL A 90 1.07 -18.27 0.10
CA VAL A 90 2.04 -18.11 -0.99
C VAL A 90 1.32 -18.00 -2.34
N ASP A 91 0.35 -18.87 -2.63
CA ASP A 91 -0.43 -18.85 -3.88
C ASP A 91 -1.22 -17.55 -4.06
N ALA A 92 -1.84 -17.04 -2.98
CA ALA A 92 -2.51 -15.73 -3.00
C ALA A 92 -1.52 -14.62 -3.36
N THR A 93 -0.34 -14.63 -2.74
CA THR A 93 0.71 -13.63 -3.01
C THR A 93 1.21 -13.72 -4.46
N LEU A 94 1.46 -14.93 -4.97
CA LEU A 94 1.90 -15.14 -6.35
C LEU A 94 0.85 -14.65 -7.37
N SER A 95 -0.44 -14.90 -7.11
CA SER A 95 -1.54 -14.45 -7.96
C SER A 95 -1.60 -12.92 -8.05
N GLU A 96 -1.42 -12.22 -6.93
CA GLU A 96 -1.32 -10.75 -6.92
C GLU A 96 -0.09 -10.25 -7.68
N MET A 97 1.05 -10.94 -7.54
CA MET A 97 2.28 -10.59 -8.24
C MET A 97 2.16 -10.74 -9.76
N GLU A 98 1.39 -11.69 -10.27
CA GLU A 98 1.15 -11.81 -11.72
C GLU A 98 0.44 -10.59 -12.28
N SER A 99 -0.55 -10.09 -11.54
CA SER A 99 -1.27 -8.87 -11.91
C SER A 99 -0.35 -7.65 -11.85
N TRP A 100 0.45 -7.53 -10.79
CA TRP A 100 1.43 -6.45 -10.64
C TRP A 100 2.52 -6.49 -11.71
N ARG A 101 3.02 -7.67 -12.09
CA ARG A 101 4.04 -7.81 -13.14
C ARG A 101 3.58 -7.21 -14.47
N ASN A 102 2.28 -7.29 -14.77
CA ASN A 102 1.72 -6.73 -16.01
C ASN A 102 1.72 -5.19 -16.03
N SER A 103 1.79 -4.53 -14.86
CA SER A 103 1.90 -3.07 -14.79
C SER A 103 3.34 -2.55 -14.89
N LEU A 104 4.35 -3.43 -14.94
CA LEU A 104 5.76 -3.04 -14.96
C LEU A 104 6.26 -2.70 -16.36
N GLY A 105 6.91 -1.54 -16.47
CA GLY A 105 7.41 -0.98 -17.72
C GLY A 105 8.89 -1.26 -17.96
N GLY A 106 9.69 -1.38 -16.89
CA GLY A 106 11.14 -1.50 -16.97
C GLY A 106 11.66 -2.94 -16.94
N ASP A 107 12.77 -3.19 -17.64
CA ASP A 107 13.44 -4.50 -17.62
C ASP A 107 13.93 -4.90 -16.22
N GLU A 108 14.50 -3.95 -15.47
CA GLU A 108 14.95 -4.21 -14.08
C GLU A 108 13.77 -4.52 -13.15
N GLU A 109 12.65 -3.83 -13.30
CA GLU A 109 11.42 -4.09 -12.55
C GLU A 109 10.87 -5.50 -12.85
N ARG A 110 10.86 -5.89 -14.13
CA ARG A 110 10.43 -7.22 -14.55
C ARG A 110 11.38 -8.32 -14.06
N LYS A 111 12.69 -8.06 -14.01
CA LYS A 111 13.67 -8.98 -13.42
C LYS A 111 13.41 -9.16 -11.93
N LEU A 112 13.19 -8.07 -11.19
CA LEU A 112 12.83 -8.11 -9.77
C LEU A 112 11.55 -8.90 -9.54
N ALA A 113 10.49 -8.61 -10.30
CA ALA A 113 9.22 -9.34 -10.19
C ALA A 113 9.37 -10.83 -10.50
N ARG A 114 10.16 -11.19 -11.52
CA ARG A 114 10.45 -12.59 -11.84
C ARG A 114 11.22 -13.29 -10.72
N ALA A 115 12.21 -12.62 -10.13
CA ALA A 115 13.02 -13.20 -9.07
C ALA A 115 12.19 -13.47 -7.80
N LEU A 116 11.34 -12.51 -7.41
CA LEU A 116 10.39 -12.69 -6.33
C LEU A 116 9.39 -13.82 -6.62
N PHE A 117 8.91 -13.94 -7.87
CA PHE A 117 7.97 -14.98 -8.25
C PHE A 117 8.59 -16.37 -8.11
N LEU A 118 9.84 -16.53 -8.56
CA LEU A 118 10.59 -17.78 -8.40
C LEU A 118 10.84 -18.12 -6.93
N LEU A 119 11.15 -17.12 -6.10
CA LEU A 119 11.30 -17.29 -4.65
C LEU A 119 10.00 -17.79 -4.02
N GLY A 120 8.86 -17.19 -4.37
CA GLY A 120 7.56 -17.63 -3.88
C GLY A 120 7.21 -19.04 -4.36
N TYR A 121 7.47 -19.36 -5.63
CA TYR A 121 7.24 -20.70 -6.16
C TYR A 121 8.09 -21.77 -5.44
N ASP A 122 9.38 -21.50 -5.21
CA ASP A 122 10.27 -22.39 -4.46
C ASP A 122 9.78 -22.64 -3.03
N LYS A 123 9.33 -21.57 -2.36
CA LYS A 123 8.71 -21.68 -1.03
C LYS A 123 7.42 -22.49 -1.07
N ASN A 124 6.55 -22.27 -2.06
CA ASN A 124 5.30 -23.01 -2.20
C ASN A 124 5.56 -24.51 -2.31
N MET A 125 6.54 -24.90 -3.14
CA MET A 125 6.96 -26.29 -3.31
C MET A 125 7.54 -26.88 -2.02
N SER A 126 8.21 -26.07 -1.21
CA SER A 126 8.76 -26.49 0.08
C SER A 126 7.69 -26.69 1.17
N LEU A 127 6.57 -25.95 1.11
CA LEU A 127 5.46 -26.05 2.06
C LEU A 127 4.43 -27.12 1.67
N GLY A 128 4.35 -27.49 0.40
CA GLY A 128 3.46 -28.54 -0.11
C GLY A 128 3.97 -29.98 0.07
N GLN A 129 5.16 -30.17 0.66
CA GLN A 129 5.75 -31.46 1.00
C GLN A 129 5.47 -31.85 2.45
#